data_AF-A0A386HRW8-F1
#
_entry.id   AF-A0A386HRW8-F1
#
_cell.length_a   1.000
_cell.length_b   1.000
_cell.length_c   1.000
_cell.angle_alpha   90.00
_cell.angle_beta   90.00
_cell.angle_gamma   90.00
#
_symmetry.space_group_name_H-M   'P 1'
#
loop_
_entity.id
_entity.type
_entity.pdbx_description
1 polymer ?
#
loop_
_entity_poly.entity_id
_entity_poly.type
_entity_poly.pdbx_seq_one_letter_code
_entity_poly.pdbx_strand_id
1 'polypeptide(L)'
;MPGAAGSQKVYLTNPGDKPLEVSVSLGDWNYDSLGNNKLYEQGTLKTSCANWLQIFPGSYFTLAPKGSQELTINATMPKDADTSLSVHTAILYFTQLNPENSPNKKGAAIKISLRMAVKVYINLAIDNSKDIEIENLFDTTIVSPDKKRIRNLCLNFKNTGELWLDGNIKWQILNESTGKEIKIKPTNFFSLPGDNRYQFVPLPENLEKGKYSATAIINYGNNDELKIAQLEFAY
;
A
#
# COMPACT_ATOMS: atom_id res chain seq x y z
N MET A 1 7.72 5.36 -23.71
CA MET A 1 7.34 4.97 -25.09
C MET A 1 7.34 3.46 -25.22
N PRO A 2 6.45 2.86 -26.02
CA PRO A 2 6.48 1.41 -26.34
C PRO A 2 7.88 0.94 -26.72
N GLY A 3 8.33 -0.17 -26.12
CA GLY A 3 9.71 -0.66 -26.27
C GLY A 3 10.77 0.02 -25.36
N ALA A 4 10.38 0.94 -24.48
CA ALA A 4 11.30 1.50 -23.49
C ALA A 4 11.77 0.42 -22.51
N ALA A 5 13.03 0.53 -22.11
CA ALA A 5 13.65 -0.33 -21.11
C ALA A 5 14.13 0.48 -19.90
N GLY A 6 14.02 -0.11 -18.72
CA GLY A 6 14.52 0.44 -17.47
C GLY A 6 15.25 -0.64 -16.67
N SER A 7 16.19 -0.23 -15.81
CA SER A 7 16.93 -1.15 -14.95
C SER A 7 17.03 -0.58 -13.54
N GLN A 8 16.80 -1.42 -12.54
CA GLN A 8 16.93 -1.10 -11.13
C GLN A 8 17.64 -2.23 -10.38
N LYS A 9 18.26 -1.90 -9.25
CA LYS A 9 19.01 -2.87 -8.43
C LYS A 9 18.32 -3.08 -7.09
N VAL A 10 18.28 -4.34 -6.64
CA VAL A 10 17.85 -4.72 -5.31
C VAL A 10 18.96 -5.50 -4.64
N TYR A 11 19.28 -5.13 -3.40
CA TYR A 11 20.26 -5.82 -2.58
C TYR A 11 19.55 -6.72 -1.58
N LEU A 12 19.82 -8.02 -1.64
CA LEU A 12 19.33 -8.98 -0.66
C LEU A 12 20.49 -9.40 0.25
N THR A 13 20.35 -9.15 1.54
CA THR A 13 21.35 -9.49 2.55
C THR A 13 20.82 -10.61 3.43
N ASN A 14 21.65 -11.62 3.69
CA ASN A 14 21.40 -12.64 4.69
C ASN A 14 21.99 -12.17 6.04
N PRO A 15 21.19 -11.69 7.00
CA PRO A 15 21.70 -11.29 8.30
C PRO A 15 22.01 -12.48 9.22
N GLY A 16 21.70 -13.72 8.81
CA GLY A 16 21.90 -14.93 9.59
C GLY A 16 23.35 -15.43 9.63
N ASP A 17 23.55 -16.49 10.39
CA ASP A 17 24.82 -17.21 10.55
C ASP A 17 24.88 -18.52 9.74
N LYS A 18 23.80 -18.87 9.03
CA LYS A 18 23.71 -20.03 8.12
C LYS A 18 23.43 -19.61 6.68
N PRO A 19 23.74 -20.48 5.70
CA PRO A 19 23.38 -20.23 4.30
C PRO A 19 21.87 -20.08 4.12
N LEU A 20 21.45 -19.11 3.31
CA LEU A 20 20.05 -18.85 3.00
C LEU A 20 19.78 -19.18 1.52
N GLU A 21 18.92 -20.16 1.26
CA GLU A 21 18.46 -20.50 -0.09
C GLU A 21 17.25 -19.65 -0.43
N VAL A 22 17.31 -18.94 -1.56
CA VAL A 22 16.28 -17.98 -1.96
C VAL A 22 15.75 -18.35 -3.33
N SER A 23 14.43 -18.33 -3.47
CA SER A 23 13.76 -18.24 -4.77
C SER A 23 13.19 -16.85 -5.00
N VAL A 24 13.26 -16.41 -6.24
CA VAL A 24 12.67 -15.17 -6.73
C VAL A 24 11.48 -15.51 -7.60
N SER A 25 10.34 -14.88 -7.34
CA SER A 25 9.15 -15.04 -8.18
C SER A 25 8.45 -13.70 -8.37
N LEU A 26 7.63 -13.60 -9.40
CA LEU A 26 6.84 -12.43 -9.71
C LEU A 26 5.37 -12.72 -9.45
N GLY A 27 4.62 -11.67 -9.13
CA GLY A 27 3.17 -11.69 -9.10
C GLY A 27 2.64 -10.29 -9.40
N ASP A 28 1.33 -10.15 -9.25
CA ASP A 28 0.65 -8.88 -9.41
C ASP A 28 0.11 -8.39 -8.07
N TRP A 29 -0.16 -7.08 -8.00
CA TRP A 29 -0.81 -6.50 -6.84
C TRP A 29 -1.65 -5.28 -7.23
N ASN A 30 -2.71 -5.04 -6.46
CA ASN A 30 -3.41 -3.75 -6.41
C ASN A 30 -3.88 -3.49 -4.95
N TYR A 31 -4.68 -2.45 -4.77
CA TYR A 31 -5.37 -2.21 -3.51
C TYR A 31 -6.85 -2.56 -3.63
N ASP A 32 -7.47 -2.99 -2.53
CA ASP A 32 -8.92 -2.85 -2.39
C ASP A 32 -9.31 -1.44 -1.97
N SER A 33 -10.62 -1.18 -1.91
CA SER A 33 -11.15 0.14 -1.54
C SER A 33 -10.84 0.56 -0.11
N LEU A 34 -10.33 -0.33 0.75
CA LEU A 34 -9.91 -0.03 2.11
C LEU A 34 -8.40 0.16 2.22
N GLY A 35 -7.63 -0.12 1.16
CA GLY A 35 -6.17 -0.05 1.19
C GLY A 35 -5.43 -1.29 1.52
N ASN A 36 -6.11 -2.42 1.61
CA ASN A 36 -5.41 -3.67 1.77
C ASN A 36 -4.75 -4.04 0.44
N ASN A 37 -3.52 -4.51 0.52
CA ASN A 37 -2.87 -5.12 -0.63
C ASN A 37 -3.63 -6.38 -1.02
N LYS A 38 -3.99 -6.49 -2.29
CA LYS A 38 -4.44 -7.74 -2.89
C LYS A 38 -3.32 -8.23 -3.79
N LEU A 39 -2.94 -9.49 -3.58
CA LEU A 39 -1.87 -10.16 -4.31
C LEU A 39 -2.51 -11.16 -5.27
N TYR A 40 -1.96 -11.23 -6.47
CA TYR A 40 -2.44 -12.14 -7.51
C TYR A 40 -1.26 -12.82 -8.19
N GLU A 41 -1.59 -13.88 -8.94
CA GLU A 41 -0.63 -14.51 -9.83
C GLU A 41 -0.17 -13.54 -10.92
N GLN A 42 1.02 -13.79 -11.44
CA GLN A 42 1.67 -12.98 -12.46
C GLN A 42 0.79 -12.86 -13.73
N GLY A 43 0.62 -11.64 -14.24
CA GLY A 43 -0.04 -11.37 -15.51
C GLY A 43 -1.57 -11.46 -15.47
N THR A 44 -2.17 -11.42 -14.28
CA THR A 44 -3.63 -11.53 -14.10
C THR A 44 -4.33 -10.18 -14.10
N LEU A 45 -3.65 -9.11 -13.67
CA LEU A 45 -4.22 -7.76 -13.65
C LEU A 45 -3.99 -7.03 -14.98
N LYS A 46 -4.93 -6.15 -15.35
CA LYS A 46 -4.75 -5.26 -16.52
C LYS A 46 -3.53 -4.33 -16.38
N THR A 47 -3.24 -3.93 -15.14
CA THR A 47 -2.07 -3.11 -14.80
C THR A 47 -0.79 -3.95 -14.68
N SER A 48 -0.80 -5.26 -14.96
CA SER A 48 0.38 -6.09 -14.73
C SER A 48 1.56 -5.69 -15.62
N CYS A 49 2.70 -5.39 -15.00
CA CYS A 49 4.00 -5.35 -15.68
C CYS A 49 4.90 -6.53 -15.33
N ALA A 50 4.40 -7.56 -14.63
CA ALA A 50 5.23 -8.66 -14.16
C ALA A 50 5.93 -9.38 -15.33
N ASN A 51 5.21 -9.61 -16.44
CA ASN A 51 5.78 -10.20 -17.65
C ASN A 51 6.80 -9.31 -18.38
N TRP A 52 6.94 -8.06 -17.98
CA TRP A 52 7.93 -7.13 -18.56
C TRP A 52 9.27 -7.23 -17.84
N LEU A 53 9.30 -7.89 -16.67
CA LEU A 53 10.46 -7.92 -15.78
C LEU A 53 11.33 -9.16 -16.04
N GLN A 54 12.63 -8.92 -16.10
CA GLN A 54 13.68 -9.94 -16.11
C GLN A 54 14.61 -9.72 -14.92
N ILE A 55 14.89 -10.77 -14.16
CA ILE A 55 15.73 -10.71 -12.96
C ILE A 55 17.06 -11.43 -13.23
N PHE A 56 18.16 -10.74 -12.94
CA PHE A 56 19.52 -11.27 -13.05
C PHE A 56 20.20 -11.31 -11.67
N PRO A 57 21.08 -12.30 -11.40
CA PRO A 57 21.55 -13.33 -12.34
C PRO A 57 20.62 -14.53 -12.51
N GLY A 58 19.54 -14.63 -11.73
CA GLY A 58 18.55 -15.69 -11.88
C GLY A 58 17.50 -15.69 -10.77
N SER A 59 16.61 -16.68 -10.82
CA SER A 59 15.49 -16.82 -9.88
C SER A 59 15.78 -17.71 -8.69
N TYR A 60 16.99 -18.28 -8.58
CA TYR A 60 17.40 -19.13 -7.47
C TYR A 60 18.88 -18.90 -7.16
N PHE A 61 19.21 -18.71 -5.89
CA PHE A 61 20.59 -18.55 -5.44
C PHE A 61 20.69 -18.82 -3.93
N THR A 62 21.93 -19.01 -3.48
CA THR A 62 22.26 -19.20 -2.06
C THR A 62 23.11 -18.03 -1.58
N LEU A 63 22.70 -17.41 -0.48
CA LEU A 63 23.48 -16.40 0.23
C LEU A 63 24.29 -17.07 1.32
N ALA A 64 25.59 -16.84 1.34
CA ALA A 64 26.43 -17.20 2.48
C ALA A 64 25.96 -16.49 3.77
N PRO A 65 26.31 -17.01 4.96
CA PRO A 65 26.13 -16.28 6.22
C PRO A 65 26.70 -14.86 6.11
N LYS A 66 25.92 -13.85 6.56
CA LYS A 66 26.29 -12.42 6.45
C LYS A 66 26.54 -11.91 5.02
N GLY A 67 26.28 -12.74 4.00
CA GLY A 67 26.50 -12.42 2.60
C GLY A 67 25.38 -11.55 2.02
N SER A 68 25.66 -10.91 0.89
CA SER A 68 24.68 -10.14 0.12
C SER A 68 24.76 -10.48 -1.36
N GLN A 69 23.63 -10.41 -2.05
CA GLN A 69 23.52 -10.53 -3.50
C GLN A 69 22.86 -9.28 -4.06
N GLU A 70 23.48 -8.69 -5.08
CA GLU A 70 22.84 -7.70 -5.94
C GLU A 70 22.02 -8.42 -7.01
N LEU A 71 20.78 -7.97 -7.18
CA LEU A 71 19.88 -8.42 -8.24
C LEU A 71 19.53 -7.25 -9.14
N THR A 72 19.66 -7.45 -10.45
CA THR A 72 19.26 -6.46 -11.44
C THR A 72 17.88 -6.82 -11.98
N ILE A 73 16.95 -5.88 -11.88
CA ILE A 73 15.59 -5.97 -12.41
C ILE A 73 15.54 -5.12 -13.68
N ASN A 74 15.48 -5.78 -14.82
CA ASN A 74 15.29 -5.12 -16.11
C ASN A 74 13.81 -5.17 -16.49
N ALA A 75 13.23 -4.01 -16.80
CA ALA A 75 11.89 -3.90 -17.35
C ALA A 75 11.99 -3.61 -18.85
N THR A 76 11.27 -4.36 -19.68
CA THR A 76 11.12 -4.07 -21.12
C THR A 76 9.64 -4.03 -21.47
N MET A 77 9.14 -2.84 -21.82
CA MET A 77 7.73 -2.68 -22.15
C MET A 77 7.42 -3.27 -23.53
N PRO A 78 6.43 -4.17 -23.66
CA PRO A 78 5.95 -4.66 -24.95
C PRO A 78 5.50 -3.52 -25.88
N LYS A 79 5.57 -3.75 -27.19
CA LYS A 79 5.15 -2.75 -28.19
C LYS A 79 3.64 -2.52 -28.21
N ASP A 80 2.89 -3.53 -27.81
CA ASP A 80 1.43 -3.60 -27.73
C ASP A 80 0.90 -3.39 -26.31
N ALA A 81 1.74 -2.92 -25.38
CA ALA A 81 1.31 -2.60 -24.01
C ALA A 81 0.18 -1.56 -24.02
N ASP A 82 -0.79 -1.74 -23.13
CA ASP A 82 -1.89 -0.78 -22.95
C ASP A 82 -1.35 0.52 -22.33
N THR A 83 -1.21 1.55 -23.17
CA THR A 83 -0.75 2.87 -22.76
C THR A 83 -1.88 3.78 -22.25
N SER A 84 -3.13 3.32 -22.23
CA SER A 84 -4.22 4.06 -21.58
C SER A 84 -4.14 4.00 -20.06
N LEU A 85 -3.46 2.98 -19.53
CA LEU A 85 -3.11 2.85 -18.13
C LEU A 85 -1.76 3.53 -17.87
N SER A 86 -1.79 4.59 -17.05
CA SER A 86 -0.61 5.38 -16.74
C SER A 86 0.34 4.68 -15.76
N VAL A 87 -0.13 3.72 -14.96
CA VAL A 87 0.69 2.97 -14.00
C VAL A 87 0.51 1.47 -14.19
N HIS A 88 1.64 0.77 -14.31
CA HIS A 88 1.69 -0.69 -14.32
C HIS A 88 2.46 -1.22 -13.12
N THR A 89 1.97 -2.29 -12.51
CA THR A 89 2.39 -2.84 -11.22
C THR A 89 2.85 -4.28 -11.33
N ALA A 90 3.87 -4.63 -10.56
CA ALA A 90 4.26 -6.01 -10.30
C ALA A 90 4.76 -6.11 -8.86
N ILE A 91 4.82 -7.32 -8.31
CA ILE A 91 5.44 -7.58 -7.02
C ILE A 91 6.49 -8.68 -7.18
N LEU A 92 7.69 -8.40 -6.69
CA LEU A 92 8.83 -9.29 -6.69
C LEU A 92 8.95 -9.94 -5.32
N TYR A 93 8.87 -11.27 -5.26
CA TYR A 93 8.99 -12.03 -4.03
C TYR A 93 10.37 -12.66 -3.88
N PHE A 94 10.89 -12.64 -2.66
CA PHE A 94 12.03 -13.41 -2.21
C PHE A 94 11.56 -14.42 -1.17
N THR A 95 11.59 -15.71 -1.50
CA THR A 95 11.10 -16.77 -0.61
C THR A 95 12.26 -17.65 -0.15
N GLN A 96 12.41 -17.78 1.15
CA GLN A 96 13.33 -18.72 1.77
C GLN A 96 12.89 -20.16 1.50
N LEU A 97 13.81 -20.98 0.97
CA LEU A 97 13.56 -22.38 0.64
C LEU A 97 14.02 -23.36 1.72
N ASN A 98 14.95 -22.95 2.57
CA ASN A 98 15.51 -23.75 3.65
C ASN A 98 15.09 -23.20 5.03
N PRO A 99 13.83 -23.37 5.44
CA PRO A 99 13.33 -22.82 6.72
C PRO A 99 14.01 -23.49 7.92
N GLU A 100 14.31 -22.70 8.93
CA GLU A 100 14.91 -23.20 10.16
C GLU A 100 13.86 -23.73 11.14
N ASN A 101 14.27 -24.73 11.92
CA ASN A 101 13.50 -25.19 13.08
C ASN A 101 13.70 -24.19 14.22
N SER A 102 12.63 -23.51 14.63
CA SER A 102 12.63 -22.69 15.84
C SER A 102 12.25 -23.55 17.05
N PRO A 103 13.10 -23.64 18.10
CA PRO A 103 12.75 -24.37 19.30
C PRO A 103 11.69 -23.59 20.07
N ASN A 104 10.45 -24.09 20.08
CA ASN A 104 9.42 -23.58 20.97
C ASN A 104 9.56 -24.24 22.35
N LYS A 105 9.29 -23.50 23.44
CA LYS A 105 9.40 -23.95 24.85
C LYS A 105 8.52 -25.16 25.22
N LYS A 106 7.75 -25.72 24.27
CA LYS A 106 6.83 -26.86 24.43
C LYS A 106 7.12 -28.06 23.51
N GLY A 107 8.30 -28.14 22.88
CA GLY A 107 8.72 -29.35 22.14
C GLY A 107 8.11 -29.54 20.74
N ALA A 108 7.28 -28.61 20.27
CA ALA A 108 6.83 -28.61 18.87
C ALA A 108 7.88 -27.93 17.97
N ALA A 109 8.36 -28.64 16.94
CA ALA A 109 9.23 -28.07 15.92
C ALA A 109 8.41 -27.16 14.99
N ILE A 110 8.61 -25.84 15.09
CA ILE A 110 8.00 -24.87 14.18
C ILE A 110 9.03 -24.55 13.09
N LYS A 111 8.67 -24.77 11.82
CA LYS A 111 9.44 -24.30 10.68
C LYS A 111 8.98 -22.90 10.30
N ILE A 112 9.88 -21.94 10.33
CA ILE A 112 9.60 -20.56 9.92
C ILE A 112 10.23 -20.34 8.54
N SER A 113 9.41 -20.04 7.54
CA SER A 113 9.86 -19.63 6.20
C SER A 113 9.57 -18.15 5.99
N LEU A 114 10.61 -17.37 5.69
CA LEU A 114 10.46 -15.95 5.36
C LEU A 114 10.10 -15.77 3.88
N ARG A 115 9.12 -14.89 3.60
CA ARG A 115 8.85 -14.36 2.26
C ARG A 115 8.84 -12.84 2.32
N MET A 116 9.75 -12.21 1.60
CA MET A 116 9.80 -10.76 1.43
C MET A 116 9.21 -10.38 0.07
N ALA A 117 8.72 -9.15 -0.05
CA ALA A 117 8.14 -8.67 -1.29
C ALA A 117 8.54 -7.22 -1.56
N VAL A 118 8.87 -6.91 -2.81
CA VAL A 118 9.19 -5.57 -3.31
C VAL A 118 8.15 -5.22 -4.37
N LYS A 119 7.42 -4.13 -4.15
CA LYS A 119 6.50 -3.60 -5.16
C LYS A 119 7.30 -2.88 -6.23
N VAL A 120 7.01 -3.21 -7.48
CA VAL A 120 7.53 -2.56 -8.67
C VAL A 120 6.38 -1.82 -9.33
N TYR A 121 6.65 -0.60 -9.78
CA TYR A 121 5.72 0.17 -10.60
C TYR A 121 6.47 0.84 -11.75
N ILE A 122 5.83 0.89 -12.90
CA ILE A 122 6.31 1.57 -14.10
C ILE A 122 5.29 2.67 -14.40
N ASN A 123 5.77 3.91 -14.39
CA ASN A 123 4.97 5.08 -14.73
C ASN A 123 5.12 5.40 -16.22
N LEU A 124 3.99 5.47 -16.91
CA LEU A 124 3.85 5.82 -18.31
C LEU A 124 3.14 7.17 -18.51
N ALA A 125 2.76 7.85 -17.41
CA ALA A 125 2.10 9.15 -17.44
C ALA A 125 2.91 10.18 -18.23
N ILE A 126 2.23 10.94 -19.09
CA ILE A 126 2.84 12.00 -19.90
C ILE A 126 2.84 13.30 -19.10
N ASP A 127 1.67 13.68 -18.60
CA ASP A 127 1.47 14.93 -17.88
C ASP A 127 1.82 14.80 -16.40
N ASN A 128 1.94 13.56 -15.91
CA ASN A 128 2.25 13.23 -14.51
C ASN A 128 1.28 13.93 -13.54
N SER A 129 0.02 14.05 -13.94
CA SER A 129 -0.99 14.73 -13.13
C SER A 129 -1.22 13.97 -11.82
N LYS A 130 -1.30 14.73 -10.74
CA LYS A 130 -1.60 14.27 -9.40
C LYS A 130 -2.94 14.89 -9.04
N ASP A 131 -3.92 14.08 -8.67
CA ASP A 131 -5.18 14.61 -8.18
C ASP A 131 -5.89 13.58 -7.30
N ILE A 132 -6.50 14.09 -6.24
CA ILE A 132 -7.41 13.36 -5.37
C ILE A 132 -8.73 14.14 -5.36
N GLU A 133 -9.81 13.46 -5.69
CA GLU A 133 -11.16 13.99 -5.58
C GLU A 133 -11.84 13.42 -4.33
N ILE A 134 -12.28 14.30 -3.41
CA ILE A 134 -13.08 13.85 -2.27
C ILE A 134 -14.52 13.71 -2.73
N GLU A 135 -15.04 12.49 -2.67
CA GLU A 135 -16.42 12.19 -3.04
C GLU A 135 -17.38 12.44 -1.87
N ASN A 136 -16.98 12.11 -0.64
CA ASN A 136 -17.81 12.31 0.55
C ASN A 136 -17.02 12.26 1.87
N LEU A 137 -17.53 12.92 2.91
CA LEU A 137 -17.13 12.72 4.31
C LEU A 137 -18.40 12.53 5.14
N PHE A 138 -18.55 11.39 5.81
CA PHE A 138 -19.77 11.05 6.52
C PHE A 138 -19.52 10.27 7.82
N ASP A 139 -20.49 10.33 8.71
CA ASP A 139 -20.53 9.54 9.94
C ASP A 139 -21.16 8.17 9.67
N THR A 140 -20.57 7.12 10.23
CA THR A 140 -21.11 5.77 10.13
C THR A 140 -20.79 4.93 11.37
N THR A 141 -21.51 3.83 11.55
CA THR A 141 -21.24 2.85 12.61
C THR A 141 -20.83 1.52 12.02
N ILE A 142 -19.64 1.04 12.38
CA ILE A 142 -19.14 -0.28 12.01
C ILE A 142 -19.39 -1.25 13.16
N VAL A 143 -19.87 -2.45 12.85
CA VAL A 143 -20.01 -3.55 13.80
C VAL A 143 -18.80 -4.48 13.64
N SER A 144 -17.99 -4.59 14.69
CA SER A 144 -16.83 -5.48 14.69
C SER A 144 -17.25 -6.97 14.79
N PRO A 145 -16.33 -7.92 14.51
CA PRO A 145 -16.63 -9.35 14.63
C PRO A 145 -17.09 -9.78 16.03
N ASP A 146 -16.65 -9.09 17.09
CA ASP A 146 -17.09 -9.28 18.49
C ASP A 146 -18.40 -8.53 18.83
N LYS A 147 -19.13 -8.06 17.82
CA LYS A 147 -20.41 -7.34 17.91
C LYS A 147 -20.36 -5.97 18.61
N LYS A 148 -19.17 -5.38 18.76
CA LYS A 148 -19.08 -3.99 19.25
C LYS A 148 -19.45 -3.02 18.15
N ARG A 149 -20.23 -2.00 18.51
CA ARG A 149 -20.61 -0.91 17.60
C ARG A 149 -19.63 0.23 17.80
N ILE A 150 -18.85 0.54 16.77
CA ILE A 150 -17.85 1.60 16.79
C ILE A 150 -18.32 2.68 15.82
N ARG A 151 -18.56 3.88 16.32
CA ARG A 151 -18.89 5.03 15.47
C ARG A 151 -17.60 5.57 14.85
N ASN A 152 -17.64 5.88 13.57
CA ASN A 152 -16.51 6.26 12.75
C ASN A 152 -16.87 7.46 11.89
N LEU A 153 -15.85 8.24 11.55
CA LEU A 153 -15.89 9.07 10.35
C LEU A 153 -15.35 8.26 9.18
N CYS A 154 -15.96 8.43 8.01
CA CYS A 154 -15.54 7.80 6.77
C CYS A 154 -15.30 8.88 5.70
N LEU A 155 -14.07 8.97 5.22
CA LEU A 155 -13.71 9.80 4.07
C LEU A 155 -13.65 8.89 2.84
N ASN A 156 -14.49 9.20 1.85
CA ASN A 156 -14.50 8.56 0.54
C ASN A 156 -13.82 9.47 -0.48
N PHE A 157 -12.79 8.98 -1.17
CA PHE A 157 -12.03 9.76 -2.13
C PHE A 157 -11.46 8.89 -3.25
N LYS A 158 -11.22 9.50 -4.40
CA LYS A 158 -10.74 8.83 -5.61
C LYS A 158 -9.42 9.43 -6.08
N ASN A 159 -8.50 8.59 -6.54
CA ASN A 159 -7.34 9.06 -7.31
C ASN A 159 -7.75 9.26 -8.76
N THR A 160 -7.93 10.52 -9.13
CA THR A 160 -8.31 11.00 -10.47
C THR A 160 -7.09 11.37 -11.31
N GLY A 161 -5.90 11.40 -10.73
CA GLY A 161 -4.64 11.65 -11.42
C GLY A 161 -4.08 10.40 -12.13
N GLU A 162 -2.91 10.59 -12.72
CA GLU A 162 -2.20 9.57 -13.51
C GLU A 162 -1.12 8.82 -12.72
N LEU A 163 -0.79 9.26 -11.51
CA LEU A 163 0.30 8.67 -10.72
C LEU A 163 -0.21 7.75 -9.60
N TRP A 164 0.65 6.80 -9.21
CA TRP A 164 0.52 6.17 -7.90
C TRP A 164 0.84 7.21 -6.84
N LEU A 165 -0.09 7.43 -5.92
CA LEU A 165 0.01 8.46 -4.89
C LEU A 165 0.11 7.84 -3.51
N ASP A 166 0.98 8.41 -2.69
CA ASP A 166 0.95 8.28 -1.26
C ASP A 166 0.61 9.64 -0.61
N GLY A 167 0.12 9.57 0.62
CA GLY A 167 -0.26 10.76 1.35
C GLY A 167 -0.72 10.45 2.76
N ASN A 168 -1.10 11.51 3.47
CA ASN A 168 -1.61 11.41 4.82
C ASN A 168 -2.90 12.21 4.97
N ILE A 169 -3.78 11.72 5.82
CA ILE A 169 -5.03 12.38 6.17
C ILE A 169 -4.90 12.84 7.61
N LYS A 170 -4.97 14.16 7.83
CA LYS A 170 -5.11 14.74 9.17
C LYS A 170 -6.59 14.92 9.48
N TRP A 171 -6.94 14.65 10.72
CA TRP A 171 -8.30 14.71 11.21
C TRP A 171 -8.36 15.71 12.36
N GLN A 172 -9.28 16.66 12.27
CA GLN A 172 -9.57 17.61 13.33
C GLN A 172 -11.05 17.49 13.69
N ILE A 173 -11.35 17.28 14.97
CA ILE A 173 -12.73 17.27 15.45
C ILE A 173 -12.85 18.35 16.52
N LEU A 174 -13.82 19.24 16.35
CA LEU A 174 -14.07 20.36 17.24
C LEU A 174 -15.46 20.21 17.87
N ASN A 175 -15.55 20.24 19.19
CA ASN A 175 -16.83 20.42 19.87
C ASN A 175 -17.27 21.89 19.71
N GLU A 176 -18.40 22.13 19.04
CA GLU A 176 -18.85 23.47 18.68
C GLU A 176 -19.28 24.31 19.88
N SER A 177 -19.70 23.68 20.97
CA SER A 177 -20.18 24.38 22.16
C SER A 177 -19.03 24.79 23.09
N THR A 178 -17.97 23.99 23.16
CA THR A 178 -16.85 24.22 24.09
C THR A 178 -15.57 24.72 23.40
N GLY A 179 -15.50 24.63 22.07
CA GLY A 179 -14.28 24.90 21.30
C GLY A 179 -13.17 23.88 21.53
N LYS A 180 -13.45 22.75 22.20
CA LYS A 180 -12.46 21.72 22.51
C LYS A 180 -12.13 20.90 21.27
N GLU A 181 -10.85 20.88 20.89
CA GLU A 181 -10.33 20.03 19.82
C GLU A 181 -10.04 18.62 20.33
N ILE A 182 -10.42 17.61 19.54
CA ILE A 182 -10.11 16.21 19.72
C ILE A 182 -9.10 15.80 18.67
N LYS A 183 -7.94 15.35 19.15
CA LYS A 183 -6.85 14.90 18.30
C LYS A 183 -7.06 13.45 17.89
N ILE A 184 -7.02 13.22 16.59
CA ILE A 184 -7.03 11.89 15.98
C ILE A 184 -5.70 11.67 15.28
N LYS A 185 -5.15 10.45 15.41
CA LYS A 185 -3.88 10.12 14.78
C LYS A 185 -4.02 10.22 13.25
N PRO A 186 -3.09 10.88 12.54
CA PRO A 186 -3.10 10.90 11.08
C PRO A 186 -3.02 9.49 10.50
N THR A 187 -3.69 9.28 9.38
CA THR A 187 -3.70 8.00 8.65
C THR A 187 -3.02 8.16 7.31
N ASN A 188 -2.08 7.28 6.99
CA ASN A 188 -1.46 7.26 5.67
C ASN A 188 -2.35 6.48 4.69
N PHE A 189 -2.31 6.87 3.42
CA PHE A 189 -2.97 6.14 2.35
C PHE A 189 -2.02 5.96 1.16
N PHE A 190 -2.37 4.99 0.32
CA PHE A 190 -1.74 4.72 -0.97
C PHE A 190 -2.86 4.47 -1.97
N SER A 191 -2.72 5.00 -3.19
CA SER A 191 -3.77 4.93 -4.21
C SER A 191 -3.15 4.81 -5.60
N LEU A 192 -3.54 3.79 -6.37
CA LEU A 192 -3.28 3.73 -7.80
C LEU A 192 -4.25 4.65 -8.56
N PRO A 193 -3.92 5.07 -9.80
CA PRO A 193 -4.86 5.78 -10.66
C PRO A 193 -6.19 5.05 -10.78
N GLY A 194 -7.29 5.77 -10.57
CA GLY A 194 -8.66 5.24 -10.64
C GLY A 194 -9.16 4.55 -9.37
N ASP A 195 -8.31 4.29 -8.37
CA ASP A 195 -8.73 3.70 -7.09
C ASP A 195 -9.75 4.61 -6.38
N ASN A 196 -10.83 4.00 -5.86
CA ASN A 196 -11.75 4.64 -4.92
C ASN A 196 -11.51 4.10 -3.50
N ARG A 197 -11.44 5.00 -2.51
CA ARG A 197 -10.89 4.74 -1.19
C ARG A 197 -11.84 5.17 -0.09
N TYR A 198 -12.10 4.25 0.84
CA TYR A 198 -12.79 4.54 2.09
C TYR A 198 -11.81 4.51 3.26
N GLN A 199 -11.48 5.67 3.82
CA GLN A 199 -10.71 5.78 5.04
C GLN A 199 -11.63 5.96 6.23
N PHE A 200 -11.66 4.95 7.10
CA PHE A 200 -12.38 5.00 8.37
C PHE A 200 -11.46 5.47 9.49
N VAL A 201 -12.00 6.27 10.40
CA VAL A 201 -11.35 6.60 11.66
C VAL A 201 -12.35 6.53 12.82
N PRO A 202 -12.07 5.77 13.89
CA PRO A 202 -13.00 5.63 15.00
C PRO A 202 -13.07 6.92 15.80
N LEU A 203 -14.29 7.30 16.19
CA LEU A 203 -14.49 8.35 17.18
C LEU A 203 -14.07 7.83 18.57
N PRO A 204 -13.52 8.69 19.45
CA PRO A 204 -13.20 8.30 20.82
C PRO A 204 -14.44 7.81 21.57
N GLU A 205 -14.32 6.68 22.30
CA GLU A 205 -15.45 6.09 23.04
C GLU A 205 -16.01 7.03 24.11
N ASN A 206 -15.17 7.88 24.69
CA ASN A 206 -15.50 8.82 25.75
C ASN A 206 -15.81 10.24 25.23
N LEU A 207 -16.25 10.37 23.97
CA LEU A 207 -16.69 11.64 23.43
C LEU A 207 -17.97 12.11 24.16
N GLU A 208 -17.96 13.35 24.64
CA GLU A 208 -19.10 13.95 25.33
C GLU A 208 -20.28 14.13 24.36
N LYS A 209 -21.51 14.18 24.89
CA LYS A 209 -22.67 14.48 24.03
C LYS A 209 -22.60 15.93 23.55
N GLY A 210 -22.85 16.16 22.28
CA GLY A 210 -22.78 17.51 21.73
C GLY A 210 -22.79 17.57 20.22
N LYS A 211 -22.65 18.80 19.70
CA LYS A 211 -22.45 19.08 18.27
C LYS A 211 -20.97 19.22 17.97
N TYR A 212 -20.57 18.64 16.84
CA TYR A 212 -19.18 18.54 16.43
C TYR A 212 -19.03 18.90 14.97
N SER A 213 -17.93 19.56 14.65
CA SER A 213 -17.42 19.71 13.29
C SER A 213 -16.17 18.84 13.13
N ALA A 214 -16.18 17.94 12.15
CA ALA A 214 -15.02 17.18 11.72
C ALA A 214 -14.46 17.73 10.41
N THR A 215 -13.14 17.88 10.35
CA THR A 215 -12.39 18.26 9.15
C THR A 215 -11.38 17.18 8.81
N ALA A 216 -11.43 16.70 7.58
CA ALA A 216 -10.43 15.80 7.00
C ALA A 216 -9.56 16.60 6.02
N ILE A 217 -8.25 16.55 6.21
CA ILE A 217 -7.26 17.24 5.37
C ILE A 217 -6.36 16.19 4.73
N ILE A 218 -6.51 15.97 3.44
CA ILE A 218 -5.67 15.08 2.64
C ILE A 218 -4.48 15.88 2.14
N ASN A 219 -3.27 15.47 2.52
CA ASN A 219 -2.03 15.95 1.92
C ASN A 219 -1.44 14.83 1.06
N TYR A 220 -1.04 15.14 -0.17
CA TYR A 220 -0.48 14.16 -1.10
C TYR A 220 0.50 14.80 -2.08
N GLY A 221 1.09 13.98 -2.96
CA GLY A 221 1.92 14.47 -4.06
C GLY A 221 3.28 15.01 -3.63
N ASN A 222 3.88 14.45 -2.57
CA ASN A 222 5.05 14.95 -1.82
C ASN A 222 4.75 16.08 -0.82
N ASN A 223 3.50 16.16 -0.35
CA ASN A 223 3.00 17.17 0.61
C ASN A 223 2.79 18.57 0.03
N ASP A 224 2.78 18.71 -1.30
CA ASP A 224 2.58 19.99 -1.99
C ASP A 224 1.12 20.22 -2.38
N GLU A 225 0.28 19.18 -2.34
CA GLU A 225 -1.15 19.25 -2.68
C GLU A 225 -2.04 18.95 -1.48
N LEU A 226 -3.19 19.61 -1.46
CA LEU A 226 -4.10 19.59 -0.31
C LEU A 226 -5.57 19.59 -0.75
N LYS A 227 -6.36 18.71 -0.13
CA LYS A 227 -7.83 18.68 -0.25
C LYS A 227 -8.45 18.65 1.14
N ILE A 228 -9.59 19.33 1.30
CA ILE A 228 -10.29 19.45 2.60
C ILE A 228 -11.74 19.03 2.41
N ALA A 229 -12.26 18.28 3.38
CA ALA A 229 -13.69 18.09 3.55
C ALA A 229 -14.10 18.32 5.01
N GLN A 230 -15.33 18.78 5.21
CA GLN A 230 -15.89 19.08 6.52
C GLN A 230 -17.25 18.40 6.67
N LEU A 231 -17.56 17.97 7.89
CA LEU A 231 -18.83 17.35 8.29
C LEU A 231 -19.26 17.85 9.66
N GLU A 232 -20.50 18.29 9.78
CA GLU A 232 -21.14 18.52 11.07
C GLU A 232 -21.90 17.27 11.51
N PHE A 233 -21.78 16.88 12.78
CA PHE A 233 -22.47 15.72 13.35
C PHE A 233 -22.77 15.89 14.84
N ALA A 234 -23.74 15.11 15.35
CA ALA A 234 -24.09 15.07 16.77
C ALA A 234 -23.67 13.73 17.40
N TYR A 235 -23.07 13.76 18.60
CA TYR A 235 -22.67 12.57 19.37
C TYR A 235 -23.54 12.35 20.60
#